data_AF-A0A2M9XVM1-F1
#
_entry.id   AF-A0A2M9XVM1-F1
#
_cell.length_a   1.000
_cell.length_b   1.000
_cell.length_c   1.000
_cell.angle_alpha   90.00
_cell.angle_beta   90.00
_cell.angle_gamma   90.00
#
_symmetry.space_group_name_H-M   'P 1'
#
loop_
_entity.id
_entity.type
_entity.pdbx_description
1 polymer ?
#
loop_
_entity_poly.entity_id
_entity_poly.type
_entity_poly.pdbx_seq_one_letter_code
_entity_poly.pdbx_strand_id
1 'polypeptide(L)'
;MANIIKRDRVRIRFLCDQVGELKTKGLNVRSVFDQCWNRIPETMIQKLNAEELLTYMQRHILPVEVALLTAEREAEAYKTKSA
;
A
#
# COMPACT_ATOMS: atom_id res chain seq x y z
N MET A 1 11.11 -15.40 -12.87
CA MET A 1 9.79 -16.00 -12.52
C MET A 1 9.45 -15.94 -11.03
N ALA A 2 10.35 -16.29 -10.10
CA ALA A 2 10.02 -16.40 -8.67
C ALA A 2 9.50 -15.10 -8.01
N ASN A 3 10.02 -13.94 -8.40
CA ASN A 3 9.62 -12.64 -7.81
C ASN A 3 8.20 -12.21 -8.21
N ILE A 4 7.72 -12.61 -9.40
CA ILE A 4 6.36 -12.31 -9.87
C ILE A 4 5.35 -13.07 -9.01
N ILE A 5 5.62 -14.36 -8.77
CA ILE A 5 4.78 -15.23 -7.91
C ILE A 5 4.77 -14.70 -6.47
N LYS A 6 5.91 -14.23 -5.96
CA LYS A 6 6.00 -13.64 -4.62
C LYS A 6 5.14 -12.37 -4.51
N ARG A 7 5.26 -11.44 -5.46
CA ARG A 7 4.45 -10.21 -5.51
C ARG A 7 2.96 -10.52 -5.56
N ASP A 8 2.53 -11.43 -6.43
CA ASP A 8 1.11 -11.76 -6.58
C ASP A 8 0.53 -12.38 -5.30
N ARG A 9 1.30 -13.23 -4.62
CA ARG A 9 0.87 -13.82 -3.34
C ARG A 9 0.69 -12.77 -2.25
N VAL A 10 1.61 -11.80 -2.15
CA VAL A 10 1.47 -10.67 -1.21
C VAL A 10 0.28 -9.80 -1.61
N ARG A 11 0.11 -9.52 -2.90
CA ARG A 11 -0.98 -8.71 -3.45
C ARG A 11 -2.34 -9.26 -3.07
N ILE A 12 -2.59 -10.54 -3.33
CA ILE A 12 -3.89 -11.16 -3.08
C ILE A 12 -4.25 -11.06 -1.59
N ARG A 13 -3.32 -11.43 -0.70
CA ARG A 13 -3.55 -11.33 0.75
C ARG A 13 -3.77 -9.90 1.22
N PHE A 14 -2.92 -8.97 0.77
CA PHE A 14 -3.07 -7.56 1.12
C PHE A 14 -4.43 -7.01 0.70
N LEU A 15 -4.87 -7.31 -0.52
CA LEU A 15 -6.17 -6.85 -1.00
C LEU A 15 -7.31 -7.43 -0.16
N CYS A 16 -7.27 -8.71 0.20
CA CYS A 16 -8.26 -9.33 1.08
C CYS A 16 -8.28 -8.67 2.47
N ASP A 17 -7.12 -8.42 3.08
CA ASP A 17 -7.02 -7.90 4.44
C ASP A 17 -7.41 -6.42 4.52
N GLN A 18 -7.04 -5.63 3.52
CA GLN A 18 -7.08 -4.16 3.58
C GLN A 18 -8.22 -3.53 2.78
N VAL A 19 -8.97 -4.31 1.97
CA VAL A 19 -10.05 -3.77 1.11
C VAL A 19 -11.13 -3.05 1.91
N GLY A 20 -11.49 -3.55 3.09
CA GLY A 20 -12.52 -2.93 3.92
C GLY A 20 -12.07 -1.54 4.40
N GLU A 21 -10.92 -1.48 5.06
CA GLU A 21 -10.38 -0.25 5.64
C GLU A 21 -10.04 0.81 4.58
N LEU A 22 -9.43 0.40 3.47
CA LEU A 22 -9.04 1.36 2.44
C LEU A 22 -10.26 1.90 1.68
N LYS A 23 -11.31 1.10 1.49
CA LYS A 23 -12.56 1.57 0.88
C LYS A 23 -13.31 2.55 1.76
N THR A 24 -13.34 2.37 3.09
CA THR A 24 -14.01 3.33 3.98
C THR A 24 -13.32 4.69 3.98
N LYS A 25 -11.99 4.72 3.75
CA LYS A 25 -11.21 5.95 3.54
C LYS A 25 -11.33 6.52 2.12
N GLY A 26 -12.05 5.85 1.22
CA GLY A 26 -12.18 6.25 -0.19
C GLY A 26 -10.89 6.09 -1.00
N LEU A 27 -9.96 5.23 -0.57
CA LEU A 27 -8.69 4.97 -1.24
C LEU A 27 -8.80 3.77 -2.18
N ASN A 28 -8.12 3.84 -3.32
CA ASN A 28 -8.04 2.72 -4.25
C ASN A 28 -7.02 1.69 -3.75
N VAL A 29 -7.53 0.59 -3.20
CA VAL A 29 -6.74 -0.53 -2.63
C VAL A 29 -5.64 -1.04 -3.58
N ARG A 30 -5.90 -1.09 -4.88
CA ARG A 30 -4.92 -1.56 -5.88
C ARG A 30 -3.79 -0.55 -6.04
N SER A 31 -4.12 0.73 -6.14
CA SER A 31 -3.15 1.81 -6.24
C SER A 31 -2.30 1.90 -4.97
N VAL A 32 -2.92 1.80 -3.80
CA VAL A 32 -2.23 1.80 -2.51
C VAL A 32 -1.25 0.63 -2.42
N PHE A 33 -1.65 -0.57 -2.85
CA PHE A 33 -0.74 -1.71 -2.90
C PHE A 33 0.49 -1.44 -3.78
N ASP A 34 0.28 -0.93 -4.99
CA ASP A 34 1.38 -0.67 -5.92
C ASP A 34 2.35 0.40 -5.38
N GLN A 35 1.83 1.44 -4.73
CA GLN A 35 2.65 2.44 -4.02
C GLN A 35 3.42 1.83 -2.85
N CYS A 36 2.76 1.02 -2.01
CA CYS A 36 3.41 0.34 -0.89
C CYS A 36 4.52 -0.59 -1.38
N TRP A 37 4.25 -1.36 -2.44
CA TRP A 37 5.22 -2.30 -3.02
C TRP A 37 6.47 -1.60 -3.53
N ASN A 38 6.30 -0.45 -4.21
CA ASN A 38 7.42 0.33 -4.75
C ASN A 38 8.30 0.95 -3.65
N ARG A 39 7.80 1.09 -2.42
CA ARG A 39 8.59 1.54 -1.27
C ARG A 39 9.38 0.44 -0.58
N ILE A 40 9.15 -0.83 -0.93
CA ILE A 40 9.92 -1.94 -0.35
C ILE A 40 11.30 -1.98 -1.00
N PRO A 41 12.40 -1.92 -0.23
CA PRO A 41 13.74 -2.08 -0.78
C PRO A 41 13.90 -3.45 -1.46
N GLU A 42 14.58 -3.51 -2.60
CA GLU A 42 14.83 -4.76 -3.34
C GLU A 42 15.53 -5.82 -2.46
N THR A 43 16.41 -5.38 -1.56
CA THR A 43 17.10 -6.26 -0.60
C THR A 43 16.12 -6.98 0.32
N MET A 44 15.02 -6.33 0.72
CA MET A 44 13.95 -6.94 1.51
C MET A 44 13.12 -7.90 0.68
N ILE A 45 12.83 -7.55 -0.59
CA ILE A 45 12.10 -8.44 -1.52
C ILE A 45 12.85 -9.75 -1.75
N GLN A 46 14.18 -9.68 -1.82
CA GLN A 46 15.04 -10.86 -1.99
C GLN A 46 15.13 -11.71 -0.71
N LYS A 47 15.31 -11.07 0.46
CA LYS A 47 15.53 -11.78 1.73
C LYS A 47 14.27 -12.35 2.37
N LEU A 48 13.17 -11.59 2.33
CA LEU A 48 11.95 -11.94 3.06
C LEU A 48 11.04 -12.83 2.22
N ASN A 49 10.32 -13.73 2.88
CA ASN A 49 9.25 -14.51 2.26
C ASN A 49 7.97 -13.66 2.06
N ALA A 50 6.94 -14.23 1.43
CA ALA A 50 5.72 -13.49 1.14
C ALA A 50 4.96 -13.02 2.41
N GLU A 51 4.97 -13.81 3.47
CA GLU A 51 4.25 -13.48 4.72
C GLU A 51 4.99 -12.39 5.51
N GLU A 52 6.32 -12.48 5.54
CA GLU A 52 7.20 -11.47 6.13
C GLU A 52 7.10 -10.13 5.36
N LEU A 53 7.08 -10.16 4.03
CA LEU A 53 6.87 -8.95 3.22
C LEU A 53 5.50 -8.33 3.47
N LEU A 54 4.45 -9.15 3.55
CA LEU A 54 3.11 -8.66 3.88
C LEU A 54 3.10 -7.97 5.25
N THR A 55 3.69 -8.61 6.26
CA THR A 55 3.78 -8.08 7.62
C THR A 55 4.59 -6.80 7.67
N TYR A 56 5.74 -6.76 6.99
CA TYR A 56 6.59 -5.59 6.88
C TYR A 56 5.83 -4.42 6.24
N MET A 57 5.15 -4.68 5.13
CA MET A 57 4.36 -3.69 4.41
C MET A 57 3.22 -3.15 5.28
N GLN A 58 2.46 -4.03 5.96
CA GLN A 58 1.36 -3.64 6.85
C GLN A 58 1.83 -2.81 8.06
N ARG A 59 3.00 -3.10 8.63
CA ARG A 59 3.50 -2.42 9.84
C ARG A 59 4.24 -1.12 9.55
N HIS A 60 5.03 -1.07 8.48
CA HIS A 60 5.99 0.02 8.27
C HIS A 60 5.66 0.92 7.08
N ILE A 61 4.96 0.40 6.07
CA ILE A 61 4.72 1.15 4.82
C ILE A 61 3.28 1.64 4.75
N LEU A 62 2.32 0.74 4.95
CA LEU A 62 0.91 1.02 4.78
C LEU A 62 0.41 2.21 5.64
N PRO A 63 0.74 2.33 6.94
CA PRO A 63 0.26 3.45 7.74
C PRO A 63 0.77 4.80 7.23
N VAL A 64 2.02 4.82 6.74
CA VAL A 64 2.66 6.02 6.18
C VAL A 64 2.00 6.39 4.84
N GLU A 65 1.78 5.42 3.95
CA GLU A 65 1.11 5.67 2.67
C GLU A 65 -0.32 6.17 2.85
N VAL A 66 -1.08 5.54 3.74
CA VAL A 66 -2.47 5.95 4.01
C VAL A 66 -2.52 7.38 4.57
N ALA A 67 -1.59 7.74 5.47
CA ALA A 67 -1.52 9.09 6.01
C ALA A 67 -1.19 10.12 4.91
N LEU A 68 -0.20 9.82 4.06
CA LEU A 68 0.20 10.70 2.95
C LEU A 68 -0.94 10.91 1.95
N LEU A 69 -1.58 9.83 1.49
CA LEU A 69 -2.69 9.91 0.54
C LEU A 69 -3.91 10.65 1.10
N THR A 70 -4.14 10.52 2.41
CA THR A 70 -5.22 11.25 3.07
C THR A 70 -4.91 12.74 3.13
N ALA A 71 -3.67 13.10 3.51
CA ALA A 71 -3.21 14.49 3.55
C ALA A 71 -3.20 15.15 2.16
N GLU A 72 -2.78 14.44 1.11
CA GLU A 72 -2.82 14.93 -0.27
C GLU A 72 -4.24 15.26 -0.72
N ARG A 73 -5.20 14.36 -0.43
CA ARG A 73 -6.61 14.61 -0.75
C ARG A 73 -7.19 15.80 0.01
N GLU A 74 -6.85 15.96 1.28
CA GLU A 74 -7.27 17.12 2.08
C GLU A 74 -6.67 18.42 1.53
N ALA A 75 -5.40 18.41 1.13
CA ALA A 75 -4.74 19.55 0.50
C ALA A 75 -5.37 19.92 -0.85
N GLU A 76 -5.75 18.93 -1.68
CA GLU A 76 -6.49 19.17 -2.93
C GLU A 76 -7.90 19.72 -2.68
N ALA A 77 -8.61 19.21 -1.66
CA ALA A 77 -9.92 19.71 -1.26
C ALA A 77 -9.86 21.16 -0.75
N TYR A 78 -8.76 21.55 -0.11
CA TYR A 78 -8.54 22.93 0.33
C TYR A 78 -8.27 23.89 -0.84
N LYS A 79 -7.42 23.48 -1.80
CA LYS A 79 -7.12 24.28 -3.00
C LYS A 79 -8.36 24.54 -3.85
N THR A 80 -9.25 23.55 -3.97
CA THR A 80 -10.49 23.68 -4.76
C THR A 80 -11.58 24.52 -4.09
N LYS A 81 -11.58 24.64 -2.76
CA LYS A 81 -12.49 25.54 -2.02
C LYS A 81 -12.05 27.00 -1.99
N SER A 82 -10.79 27.26 -2.31
CA SER A 82 -10.18 28.60 -2.30
C SER A 82 -10.13 29.25 -3.69
N ALA A 83 -10.79 28.65 -4.68
CA ALA A 83 -10.87 29.09 -6.08
C ALA A 83 -12.27 29.60 -6.44
#